data_AF-A0A7K1BIK1-F1
#
_entry.id   AF-A0A7K1BIK1-F1
#
_cell.length_a   1.000
_cell.length_b   1.000
_cell.length_c   1.000
_cell.angle_alpha   90.00
_cell.angle_beta   90.00
_cell.angle_gamma   90.00
#
_symmetry.space_group_name_H-M   'P 1'
#
loop_
_entity.id
_entity.type
_entity.pdbx_description
1 polymer ?
#
loop_
_entity_poly.entity_id
_entity_poly.type
_entity_poly.pdbx_seq_one_letter_code
_entity_poly.pdbx_strand_id
1 'polypeptide(L)'
;LAAVDKYAAEIARRGVEKIRFCATSATRDATNRALFIDGVRERLGIDVEVITGVEEAELSFIGAIQELDPKSGPFLVVDIGGGSTEFVFGNTKVEAAKSVNIGCVRMSERHFTNDPPTDSQIEMARADIQEAIALAATEVPITKAKTLVAVAGTATTVAAAALELEIYDRYSIHLSRVSSTQVHKVSEIFLAMDRDQRSNLGYMHPGRVDVIAAGALVLSEVMKATTATQFIASETDILDGIALSIASTS
;
A
#
# COMPACT_ATOMS: atom_id res chain seq x y z
N LEU A 1 8.87 -9.58 -20.50
CA LEU A 1 8.02 -8.78 -21.44
C LEU A 1 6.65 -9.40 -21.73
N ALA A 2 6.37 -10.66 -21.42
CA ALA A 2 5.06 -11.28 -21.68
C ALA A 2 3.84 -10.52 -21.09
N ALA A 3 4.00 -9.85 -19.94
CA ALA A 3 2.95 -8.98 -19.41
C ALA A 3 2.71 -7.74 -20.29
N VAL A 4 3.77 -7.15 -20.83
CA VAL A 4 3.72 -6.01 -21.75
C VAL A 4 2.97 -6.39 -23.03
N ASP A 5 3.22 -7.59 -23.57
CA ASP A 5 2.49 -8.11 -24.74
C ASP A 5 0.97 -8.22 -24.47
N LYS A 6 0.59 -8.70 -23.27
CA LYS A 6 -0.82 -8.78 -22.86
C LYS A 6 -1.45 -7.38 -22.75
N TYR A 7 -0.76 -6.43 -22.15
CA TYR A 7 -1.25 -5.05 -22.04
C TYR A 7 -1.30 -4.34 -23.41
N ALA A 8 -0.36 -4.59 -24.32
CA ALA A 8 -0.39 -4.06 -25.68
C ALA A 8 -1.66 -4.49 -26.42
N ALA A 9 -2.02 -5.77 -26.34
CA ALA A 9 -3.25 -6.29 -26.92
C ALA A 9 -4.50 -5.62 -26.31
N GLU A 10 -4.51 -5.41 -25.00
CA GLU A 10 -5.64 -4.80 -24.30
C GLU A 10 -5.80 -3.30 -24.61
N ILE A 11 -4.68 -2.56 -24.69
CA ILE A 11 -4.62 -1.16 -25.12
C ILE A 11 -5.21 -1.02 -26.52
N ALA A 12 -4.76 -1.84 -27.46
CA ALA A 12 -5.27 -1.84 -28.84
C ALA A 12 -6.76 -2.20 -28.90
N ARG A 13 -7.18 -3.24 -28.17
CA ARG A 13 -8.59 -3.69 -28.13
C ARG A 13 -9.54 -2.61 -27.60
N ARG A 14 -9.08 -1.78 -26.67
CA ARG A 14 -9.89 -0.70 -26.06
C ARG A 14 -9.77 0.64 -26.78
N GLY A 15 -8.90 0.78 -27.78
CA GLY A 15 -8.68 2.03 -28.49
C GLY A 15 -8.12 3.14 -27.60
N VAL A 16 -7.23 2.80 -26.67
CA VAL A 16 -6.63 3.77 -25.74
C VAL A 16 -5.75 4.76 -26.51
N GLU A 17 -6.01 6.06 -26.37
CA GLU A 17 -5.31 7.13 -27.12
C GLU A 17 -4.08 7.70 -26.40
N LYS A 18 -4.11 7.71 -25.06
CA LYS A 18 -3.03 8.23 -24.22
C LYS A 18 -2.47 7.10 -23.36
N ILE A 19 -1.15 6.89 -23.43
CA ILE A 19 -0.46 5.84 -22.67
C ILE A 19 0.74 6.49 -21.97
N ARG A 20 0.87 6.24 -20.67
CA ARG A 20 2.04 6.58 -19.87
C ARG A 20 2.56 5.32 -19.21
N PHE A 21 3.81 4.96 -19.48
CA PHE A 21 4.45 3.80 -18.90
C PHE A 21 5.50 4.25 -17.90
N CYS A 22 5.21 4.11 -16.61
CA CYS A 22 6.16 4.43 -15.55
C CYS A 22 6.88 3.17 -15.06
N ALA A 23 8.18 3.27 -14.85
CA ALA A 23 9.00 2.25 -14.22
C ALA A 23 9.61 2.79 -12.92
N THR A 24 9.49 2.02 -11.84
CA THR A 24 9.85 2.44 -10.47
C THR A 24 11.23 1.90 -10.04
N SER A 25 11.45 1.74 -8.73
CA SER A 25 12.71 1.35 -8.08
C SER A 25 13.44 0.20 -8.76
N ALA A 26 12.75 -0.90 -9.05
CA ALA A 26 13.36 -2.08 -9.65
C ALA A 26 14.06 -1.79 -10.99
N THR A 27 13.54 -0.85 -11.80
CA THR A 27 14.16 -0.47 -13.08
C THR A 27 15.23 0.60 -12.90
N ARG A 28 15.12 1.46 -11.88
CA ARG A 28 16.18 2.41 -11.52
C ARG A 28 17.49 1.70 -11.19
N ASP A 29 17.38 0.62 -10.41
CA ASP A 29 18.51 -0.11 -9.83
C ASP A 29 19.06 -1.22 -10.76
N ALA A 30 18.30 -1.60 -11.79
CA ALA A 30 18.70 -2.64 -12.73
C ALA A 30 19.83 -2.19 -13.66
N THR A 31 20.96 -2.91 -13.63
CA THR A 31 22.10 -2.68 -14.53
C THR A 31 21.77 -2.93 -16.00
N ASN A 32 20.77 -3.77 -16.27
CA ASN A 32 20.32 -4.14 -17.62
C ASN A 32 19.01 -3.46 -18.03
N ARG A 33 18.63 -2.34 -17.39
CA ARG A 33 17.35 -1.64 -17.64
C ARG A 33 17.09 -1.26 -19.10
N ALA A 34 18.14 -1.00 -19.88
CA ALA A 34 18.02 -0.66 -21.31
C ALA A 34 17.28 -1.76 -22.10
N LEU A 35 17.58 -3.03 -21.83
CA LEU A 35 16.92 -4.17 -22.49
C LEU A 35 15.41 -4.19 -22.23
N PHE A 36 14.99 -3.80 -21.02
CA PHE A 36 13.59 -3.71 -20.67
C PHE A 36 12.93 -2.51 -21.37
N ILE A 37 13.57 -1.34 -21.32
CA ILE A 37 13.07 -0.10 -21.92
C ILE A 37 12.88 -0.27 -23.44
N ASP A 38 13.90 -0.80 -24.14
CA ASP A 38 13.84 -1.04 -25.58
C ASP A 38 12.75 -2.06 -25.91
N GLY A 39 12.68 -3.15 -25.13
CA GLY A 39 11.66 -4.17 -25.32
C GLY A 39 10.22 -3.67 -25.12
N VAL A 40 9.99 -2.71 -24.22
CA VAL A 40 8.69 -2.04 -24.06
C VAL A 40 8.41 -1.12 -25.25
N ARG A 41 9.40 -0.32 -25.66
CA ARG A 41 9.28 0.60 -26.80
C ARG A 41 8.93 -0.12 -28.10
N GLU A 42 9.54 -1.27 -28.37
CA GLU A 42 9.23 -2.11 -29.54
C GLU A 42 7.77 -2.60 -29.57
N ARG A 43 7.15 -2.82 -28.41
CA ARG A 43 5.80 -3.40 -28.28
C ARG A 43 4.69 -2.36 -28.22
N LEU A 44 4.96 -1.24 -27.55
CA LEU A 44 3.96 -0.21 -27.27
C LEU A 44 4.19 1.08 -28.06
N GLY A 45 5.36 1.26 -28.69
CA GLY A 45 5.70 2.49 -29.42
C GLY A 45 5.87 3.72 -28.53
N ILE A 46 6.00 3.54 -27.22
CA ILE A 46 6.13 4.62 -26.23
C ILE A 46 7.41 4.47 -25.41
N ASP A 47 7.83 5.59 -24.83
CA ASP A 47 8.99 5.63 -23.95
C ASP A 47 8.61 5.20 -22.54
N VAL A 48 9.52 4.44 -21.91
CA VAL A 48 9.41 4.10 -20.49
C VAL A 48 9.97 5.26 -19.68
N GLU A 49 9.10 5.86 -18.86
CA GLU A 49 9.47 6.88 -17.89
C GLU A 49 9.98 6.21 -16.63
N VAL A 50 11.30 6.25 -16.41
CA VAL A 50 11.88 5.82 -15.14
C VAL A 50 11.69 6.94 -14.13
N ILE A 51 10.55 6.93 -13.44
CA ILE A 51 10.17 8.01 -12.51
C ILE A 51 11.08 8.03 -11.29
N THR A 52 11.27 9.21 -10.70
CA THR A 52 12.06 9.34 -9.45
C THR A 52 11.27 8.78 -8.26
N GLY A 53 11.95 8.48 -7.14
CA GLY A 53 11.25 8.06 -5.92
C GLY A 53 10.34 9.15 -5.34
N VAL A 54 10.67 10.43 -5.57
CA VAL A 54 9.83 11.57 -5.18
C VAL A 54 8.57 11.62 -6.02
N GLU A 55 8.71 11.51 -7.34
CA GLU A 55 7.57 11.49 -8.26
C GLU A 55 6.66 10.27 -8.03
N GLU A 56 7.25 9.11 -7.76
CA GLU A 56 6.51 7.90 -7.36
C GLU A 56 5.65 8.16 -6.11
N ALA A 57 6.22 8.78 -5.07
CA ALA A 57 5.49 9.15 -3.87
C ALA A 57 4.39 10.18 -4.13
N GLU A 58 4.63 11.17 -4.99
CA GLU A 58 3.63 12.16 -5.39
C GLU A 58 2.44 11.53 -6.12
N LEU A 59 2.72 10.67 -7.10
CA LEU A 59 1.68 9.97 -7.87
C LEU A 59 0.87 9.03 -6.98
N SER A 60 1.52 8.22 -6.13
CA SER A 60 0.83 7.37 -5.16
C SER A 60 -0.05 8.17 -4.21
N PHE A 61 0.47 9.29 -3.68
CA PHE A 61 -0.28 10.14 -2.77
C PHE A 61 -1.52 10.74 -3.44
N ILE A 62 -1.37 11.32 -4.64
CA ILE A 62 -2.47 11.90 -5.40
C ILE A 62 -3.52 10.84 -5.74
N GLY A 63 -3.09 9.68 -6.23
CA GLY A 63 -3.99 8.57 -6.54
C GLY A 63 -4.75 8.05 -5.32
N ALA A 64 -4.14 8.07 -4.14
CA ALA A 64 -4.80 7.64 -2.90
C ALA A 64 -5.84 8.63 -2.36
N ILE A 65 -5.71 9.93 -2.67
CA ILE A 65 -6.59 10.98 -2.11
C ILE A 65 -7.56 11.60 -3.12
N GLN A 66 -7.47 11.25 -4.42
CA GLN A 66 -8.20 11.93 -5.50
C GLN A 66 -9.72 12.02 -5.30
N GLU A 67 -10.32 11.02 -4.66
CA GLU A 67 -11.77 10.91 -4.43
C GLU A 67 -12.19 11.48 -3.07
N LEU A 68 -11.25 12.03 -2.30
CA LEU A 68 -11.51 12.63 -0.99
C LEU A 68 -11.73 14.14 -1.11
N ASP A 69 -12.60 14.68 -0.26
CA ASP A 69 -12.75 16.14 -0.12
C ASP A 69 -11.41 16.76 0.31
N PRO A 70 -10.80 17.68 -0.46
CA PRO A 70 -9.56 18.36 -0.08
C PRO A 70 -9.60 19.04 1.29
N LYS A 71 -10.79 19.43 1.78
CA LYS A 71 -10.97 19.98 3.13
C LYS A 71 -10.79 18.95 4.25
N SER A 72 -10.73 17.66 3.92
CA SER A 72 -10.40 16.58 4.84
C SER A 72 -8.89 16.43 5.06
N GLY A 73 -8.06 17.16 4.31
CA GLY A 73 -6.63 17.25 4.56
C GLY A 73 -6.28 18.09 5.80
N PRO A 74 -5.00 18.09 6.24
CA PRO A 74 -3.89 17.33 5.66
C PRO A 74 -4.09 15.81 5.78
N PHE A 75 -3.67 15.08 4.76
CA PHE A 75 -3.74 13.64 4.68
C PHE A 75 -2.42 13.01 5.09
N LEU A 76 -2.49 11.85 5.73
CA LEU A 76 -1.38 10.91 5.84
C LEU A 76 -1.76 9.66 5.06
N VAL A 77 -1.09 9.43 3.94
CA VAL A 77 -1.18 8.18 3.18
C VAL A 77 -0.14 7.21 3.74
N VAL A 78 -0.60 6.01 4.09
CA VAL A 78 0.23 4.91 4.57
C VAL A 78 0.11 3.74 3.60
N ASP A 79 1.22 3.37 2.96
CA ASP A 79 1.29 2.18 2.10
C ASP A 79 2.06 1.08 2.83
N ILE A 80 1.40 -0.04 3.12
CA ILE A 80 2.03 -1.20 3.77
C ILE A 80 2.37 -2.24 2.70
N GLY A 81 3.60 -2.14 2.21
CA GLY A 81 4.18 -3.07 1.25
C GLY A 81 4.64 -4.40 1.88
N GLY A 82 5.32 -5.21 1.07
CA GLY A 82 5.96 -6.44 1.54
C GLY A 82 7.21 -6.15 2.37
N GLY A 83 8.07 -5.27 1.88
CA GLY A 83 9.37 -4.97 2.48
C GLY A 83 9.44 -3.65 3.28
N SER A 84 8.60 -2.68 2.96
CA SER A 84 8.61 -1.35 3.58
C SER A 84 7.20 -0.89 3.89
N THR A 85 7.12 0.20 4.67
CA THR A 85 5.92 1.02 4.79
C THR A 85 6.29 2.47 4.47
N GLU A 86 5.52 3.09 3.59
CA GLU A 86 5.66 4.50 3.22
C GLU A 86 4.69 5.36 4.02
N PHE A 87 5.17 6.46 4.59
CA PHE A 87 4.39 7.50 5.25
C PHE A 87 4.49 8.76 4.41
N VAL A 88 3.38 9.20 3.82
CA VAL A 88 3.34 10.37 2.94
C VAL A 88 2.32 11.36 3.47
N PHE A 89 2.80 12.50 3.94
CA PHE A 89 1.99 13.58 4.49
C PHE A 89 1.88 14.72 3.49
N GLY A 90 0.67 15.27 3.35
CA GLY A 90 0.45 16.41 2.48
C GLY A 90 -0.99 16.86 2.41
N ASN A 91 -1.29 17.76 1.49
CA ASN A 91 -2.66 18.18 1.19
C ASN A 91 -2.96 17.97 -0.30
N THR A 92 -2.80 18.98 -1.13
CA THR A 92 -2.89 18.84 -2.60
C THR A 92 -1.59 18.39 -3.25
N LYS A 93 -0.51 18.36 -2.47
CA LYS A 93 0.83 17.91 -2.85
C LYS A 93 1.49 17.25 -1.64
N VAL A 94 2.53 16.47 -1.88
CA VAL A 94 3.37 15.91 -0.84
C VAL A 94 4.14 17.03 -0.14
N GLU A 95 4.12 17.04 1.19
CA GLU A 95 4.87 17.98 2.03
C GLU A 95 6.02 17.28 2.76
N ALA A 96 5.81 16.02 3.16
CA ALA A 96 6.84 15.18 3.76
C ALA A 96 6.57 13.72 3.41
N ALA A 97 7.63 12.94 3.16
CA ALA A 97 7.52 11.53 2.88
C ALA A 97 8.70 10.77 3.50
N LYS A 98 8.43 9.58 4.05
CA LYS A 98 9.48 8.68 4.53
C LYS A 98 9.07 7.23 4.31
N SER A 99 9.96 6.44 3.73
CA SER A 99 9.86 4.98 3.71
C SER A 99 10.70 4.39 4.84
N VAL A 100 10.13 3.41 5.55
CA VAL A 100 10.79 2.67 6.63
C VAL A 100 10.65 1.17 6.42
N ASN A 101 11.64 0.41 6.88
CA ASN A 101 11.79 -1.02 6.58
C ASN A 101 10.90 -1.92 7.46
N ILE A 102 9.58 -1.69 7.42
CA ILE A 102 8.56 -2.47 8.16
C ILE A 102 7.38 -2.82 7.26
N GLY A 103 7.56 -3.80 6.38
CA GLY A 103 6.48 -4.37 5.55
C GLY A 103 5.99 -5.72 6.08
N CYS A 104 4.82 -6.17 5.62
CA CYS A 104 4.19 -7.41 6.09
C CYS A 104 5.06 -8.67 5.88
N VAL A 105 5.72 -8.82 4.72
CA VAL A 105 6.62 -9.96 4.45
C VAL A 105 7.84 -9.88 5.36
N ARG A 106 8.49 -8.71 5.42
CA ARG A 106 9.71 -8.52 6.22
C ARG A 106 9.45 -8.79 7.70
N MET A 107 8.35 -8.30 8.25
CA MET A 107 8.01 -8.47 9.66
C MET A 107 7.67 -9.93 9.97
N SER A 108 6.93 -10.61 9.09
CA SER A 108 6.71 -12.05 9.22
C SER A 108 8.02 -12.84 9.19
N GLU A 109 8.85 -12.67 8.17
CA GLU A 109 10.11 -13.43 8.02
C GLU A 109 11.10 -13.18 9.16
N ARG A 110 11.13 -11.95 9.69
CA ARG A 110 12.07 -11.55 10.74
C ARG A 110 11.67 -12.07 12.12
N HIS A 111 10.37 -12.09 12.43
CA HIS A 111 9.89 -12.30 13.80
C HIS A 111 8.97 -13.52 13.96
N PHE A 112 8.17 -13.89 12.96
CA PHE A 112 7.12 -14.90 13.10
C PHE A 112 7.59 -16.25 12.56
N THR A 113 8.41 -16.96 13.35
CA THR A 113 8.85 -18.32 13.03
C THR A 113 7.86 -19.40 13.46
N ASN A 114 6.79 -19.02 14.17
CA ASN A 114 5.70 -19.88 14.60
C ASN A 114 4.38 -19.43 13.97
N ASP A 115 3.45 -20.37 13.85
CA ASP A 115 2.11 -20.12 13.33
C ASP A 115 1.05 -20.84 14.20
N PRO A 116 0.23 -20.10 14.97
CA PRO A 116 0.28 -18.65 15.18
C PRO A 116 1.58 -18.18 15.88
N PRO A 117 2.00 -16.91 15.72
CA PRO A 117 3.14 -16.36 16.43
C PRO A 117 2.92 -16.36 17.94
N THR A 118 3.99 -16.59 18.70
CA THR A 118 4.00 -16.53 20.17
C THR A 118 3.98 -15.09 20.67
N ASP A 119 3.52 -14.86 21.89
CA ASP A 119 3.50 -13.52 22.51
C ASP A 119 4.88 -12.83 22.46
N SER A 120 5.96 -13.59 22.70
CA SER A 120 7.32 -13.05 22.63
C SER A 120 7.69 -12.57 21.22
N GLN A 121 7.24 -13.27 20.18
CA GLN A 121 7.48 -12.85 18.79
C GLN A 121 6.66 -11.63 18.41
N ILE A 122 5.42 -11.55 18.90
CA ILE A 122 4.54 -10.40 18.70
C ILE A 122 5.18 -9.16 19.33
N GLU A 123 5.68 -9.24 20.56
CA GLU A 123 6.29 -8.10 21.24
C GLU A 123 7.64 -7.68 20.62
N MET A 124 8.46 -8.64 20.15
CA MET A 124 9.67 -8.31 19.37
C MET A 124 9.33 -7.59 18.06
N ALA A 125 8.34 -8.07 17.32
CA ALA A 125 7.87 -7.42 16.11
C ALA A 125 7.31 -6.02 16.41
N ARG A 126 6.52 -5.88 17.48
CA ARG A 126 5.95 -4.60 17.91
C ARG A 126 7.04 -3.57 18.21
N ALA A 127 8.09 -3.96 18.92
CA ALA A 127 9.21 -3.06 19.24
C ALA A 127 9.93 -2.57 17.98
N ASP A 128 10.24 -3.46 17.04
CA ASP A 128 10.88 -3.12 15.75
C ASP A 128 9.98 -2.20 14.90
N ILE A 129 8.68 -2.48 14.87
CA ILE A 129 7.68 -1.62 14.21
C ILE A 129 7.64 -0.24 14.83
N GLN A 130 7.59 -0.13 16.16
CA GLN A 130 7.55 1.15 16.87
C GLN A 130 8.82 1.98 16.64
N GLU A 131 9.99 1.35 16.63
CA GLU A 131 11.26 2.02 16.34
C GLU A 131 11.27 2.60 14.91
N ALA A 132 10.82 1.81 13.93
CA ALA A 132 10.73 2.26 12.54
C ALA A 132 9.70 3.38 12.36
N ILE A 133 8.53 3.31 13.02
CA ILE A 133 7.55 4.39 12.99
C ILE A 133 8.11 5.67 13.65
N ALA A 134 8.84 5.54 14.76
CA ALA A 134 9.51 6.68 15.40
C ALA A 134 10.51 7.34 14.45
N LEU A 135 11.26 6.55 13.66
CA LEU A 135 12.13 7.08 12.61
C LEU A 135 11.33 7.85 11.54
N ALA A 136 10.19 7.31 11.08
CA ALA A 136 9.32 8.02 10.15
C ALA A 136 8.81 9.35 10.72
N ALA A 137 8.44 9.37 12.01
CA ALA A 137 7.95 10.56 12.71
C ALA A 137 8.99 11.68 12.86
N THR A 138 10.29 11.40 12.66
CA THR A 138 11.33 12.44 12.67
C THR A 138 11.28 13.35 11.43
N GLU A 139 10.76 12.84 10.32
CA GLU A 139 10.71 13.55 9.03
C GLU A 139 9.27 13.85 8.59
N VAL A 140 8.30 13.03 9.02
CA VAL A 140 6.89 13.13 8.63
C VAL A 140 6.05 13.53 9.85
N PRO A 141 5.20 14.57 9.77
CA PRO A 141 4.35 14.99 10.89
C PRO A 141 3.12 14.07 11.04
N ILE A 142 3.33 12.79 11.35
CA ILE A 142 2.32 11.73 11.32
C ILE A 142 1.11 11.97 12.26
N THR A 143 1.25 12.81 13.29
CA THR A 143 0.17 13.17 14.23
C THR A 143 -0.59 14.44 13.85
N LYS A 144 -0.18 15.16 12.79
CA LYS A 144 -0.83 16.40 12.33
C LYS A 144 -1.87 16.16 11.23
N ALA A 145 -1.99 14.93 10.75
CA ALA A 145 -2.96 14.59 9.71
C ALA A 145 -4.38 14.63 10.27
N LYS A 146 -5.29 15.22 9.50
CA LYS A 146 -6.72 15.19 9.79
C LYS A 146 -7.35 13.87 9.35
N THR A 147 -6.81 13.27 8.30
CA THR A 147 -7.30 12.01 7.72
C THR A 147 -6.14 11.07 7.46
N LEU A 148 -6.24 9.84 7.96
CA LEU A 148 -5.34 8.74 7.59
C LEU A 148 -5.97 7.94 6.45
N VAL A 149 -5.23 7.75 5.37
CA VAL A 149 -5.59 6.90 4.23
C VAL A 149 -4.60 5.74 4.21
N ALA A 150 -5.09 4.50 4.15
CA ALA A 150 -4.23 3.34 4.04
C ALA A 150 -4.51 2.60 2.74
N VAL A 151 -3.45 2.28 2.00
CA VAL A 151 -3.50 1.64 0.67
C VAL A 151 -2.89 0.24 0.72
N ALA A 152 -2.94 -0.45 -0.41
CA ALA A 152 -2.36 -1.76 -0.65
C ALA A 152 -3.03 -2.91 0.13
N GLY A 153 -2.59 -4.13 -0.19
CA GLY A 153 -3.28 -5.37 0.18
C GLY A 153 -3.46 -5.59 1.68
N THR A 154 -2.56 -5.09 2.53
CA THR A 154 -2.72 -5.20 3.99
C THR A 154 -3.89 -4.36 4.48
N ALA A 155 -3.97 -3.09 4.07
CA ALA A 155 -5.05 -2.19 4.47
C ALA A 155 -6.41 -2.68 3.97
N THR A 156 -6.48 -3.11 2.70
CA THR A 156 -7.74 -3.60 2.11
C THR A 156 -8.20 -4.92 2.72
N THR A 157 -7.28 -5.83 3.05
CA THR A 157 -7.62 -7.09 3.75
C THR A 157 -8.09 -6.84 5.18
N VAL A 158 -7.45 -5.93 5.91
CA VAL A 158 -7.92 -5.52 7.25
C VAL A 158 -9.29 -4.86 7.18
N ALA A 159 -9.55 -4.04 6.16
CA ALA A 159 -10.85 -3.44 5.93
C ALA A 159 -11.92 -4.51 5.63
N ALA A 160 -11.64 -5.49 4.77
CA ALA A 160 -12.56 -6.59 4.49
C ALA A 160 -12.94 -7.37 5.77
N ALA A 161 -11.95 -7.65 6.63
CA ALA A 161 -12.19 -8.30 7.91
C ALA A 161 -13.00 -7.43 8.89
N ALA A 162 -12.69 -6.14 8.97
CA ALA A 162 -13.38 -5.19 9.84
C ALA A 162 -14.84 -4.93 9.43
N LEU A 163 -15.13 -5.07 8.14
CA LEU A 163 -16.47 -4.99 7.54
C LEU A 163 -17.20 -6.35 7.54
N GLU A 164 -16.58 -7.41 8.08
CA GLU A 164 -17.14 -8.76 8.18
C GLU A 164 -17.59 -9.33 6.82
N LEU A 165 -16.84 -9.03 5.75
CA LEU A 165 -17.15 -9.53 4.41
C LEU A 165 -16.93 -11.04 4.34
N GLU A 166 -17.76 -11.75 3.55
CA GLU A 166 -17.53 -13.17 3.25
C GLU A 166 -16.49 -13.36 2.14
N ILE A 167 -16.51 -12.48 1.14
CA ILE A 167 -15.63 -12.49 -0.03
C ILE A 167 -15.01 -11.11 -0.24
N TYR A 168 -13.88 -11.05 -0.95
CA TYR A 168 -13.26 -9.77 -1.26
C TYR A 168 -14.16 -8.95 -2.20
N ASP A 169 -14.62 -7.80 -1.72
CA ASP A 169 -15.37 -6.84 -2.54
C ASP A 169 -14.71 -5.46 -2.49
N ARG A 170 -14.04 -5.11 -3.59
CA ARG A 170 -13.35 -3.83 -3.73
C ARG A 170 -14.28 -2.63 -3.55
N TYR A 171 -15.56 -2.75 -3.90
CA TYR A 171 -16.49 -1.62 -3.85
C TYR A 171 -16.96 -1.33 -2.41
N SER A 172 -17.13 -2.39 -1.61
CA SER A 172 -17.39 -2.26 -0.18
C SER A 172 -16.16 -1.78 0.59
N ILE A 173 -14.96 -2.17 0.15
CA ILE A 173 -13.69 -1.81 0.80
C ILE A 173 -13.28 -0.37 0.49
N HIS A 174 -13.37 0.05 -0.77
CA HIS A 174 -12.89 1.37 -1.20
C HIS A 174 -13.63 2.50 -0.47
N LEU A 175 -12.88 3.45 0.07
CA LEU A 175 -13.34 4.60 0.86
C LEU A 175 -14.10 4.25 2.15
N SER A 176 -14.13 2.97 2.53
CA SER A 176 -14.65 2.53 3.83
C SER A 176 -13.83 3.13 4.96
N ARG A 177 -14.49 3.38 6.10
CA ARG A 177 -13.85 3.89 7.31
C ARG A 177 -13.77 2.79 8.34
N VAL A 178 -12.54 2.49 8.75
CA VAL A 178 -12.25 1.45 9.74
C VAL A 178 -11.71 2.11 10.98
N SER A 179 -12.41 1.97 12.10
CA SER A 179 -12.00 2.54 13.38
C SER A 179 -10.71 1.90 13.91
N SER A 180 -9.93 2.64 14.69
CA SER A 180 -8.74 2.11 15.36
C SER A 180 -9.06 0.85 16.19
N THR A 181 -10.19 0.85 16.89
CA THR A 181 -10.69 -0.31 17.64
C THR A 181 -10.89 -1.54 16.75
N GLN A 182 -11.48 -1.37 15.55
CA GLN A 182 -11.62 -2.47 14.59
C GLN A 182 -10.25 -2.95 14.09
N VAL A 183 -9.31 -2.05 13.80
CA VAL A 183 -7.95 -2.42 13.39
C VAL A 183 -7.25 -3.27 14.45
N HIS A 184 -7.28 -2.82 15.71
CA HIS A 184 -6.65 -3.56 16.81
C HIS A 184 -7.29 -4.94 16.98
N LYS A 185 -8.62 -5.02 16.96
CA LYS A 185 -9.35 -6.29 17.02
C LYS A 185 -8.99 -7.22 15.86
N VAL A 186 -8.97 -6.73 14.63
CA VAL A 186 -8.60 -7.54 13.45
C VAL A 186 -7.15 -8.01 13.54
N SER A 187 -6.24 -7.14 13.98
CA SER A 187 -4.85 -7.53 14.21
C SER A 187 -4.74 -8.66 15.23
N GLU A 188 -5.44 -8.58 16.36
CA GLU A 188 -5.45 -9.64 17.37
C GLU A 188 -6.03 -10.96 16.83
N ILE A 189 -7.11 -10.88 16.04
CA ILE A 189 -7.70 -12.06 15.38
C ILE A 189 -6.69 -12.72 14.45
N PHE A 190 -6.04 -11.96 13.57
CA PHE A 190 -5.07 -12.54 12.62
C PHE A 190 -3.80 -13.08 13.29
N LEU A 191 -3.38 -12.48 14.41
CA LEU A 191 -2.26 -12.97 15.22
C LEU A 191 -2.61 -14.27 15.95
N ALA A 192 -3.87 -14.50 16.28
CA ALA A 192 -4.35 -15.72 16.93
C ALA A 192 -4.68 -16.86 15.95
N MET A 193 -4.89 -16.54 14.67
CA MET A 193 -5.19 -17.54 13.64
C MET A 193 -3.94 -18.26 13.15
N ASP A 194 -4.06 -19.56 12.91
CA ASP A 194 -3.10 -20.30 12.10
C ASP A 194 -3.30 -20.04 10.60
N ARG A 195 -2.37 -20.53 9.79
CA ARG A 195 -2.39 -20.41 8.33
C ARG A 195 -3.65 -21.00 7.72
N ASP A 196 -4.11 -22.16 8.19
CA ASP A 196 -5.25 -22.85 7.62
C ASP A 196 -6.54 -22.04 7.86
N GLN A 197 -6.74 -21.52 9.07
CA GLN A 197 -7.81 -20.60 9.40
C GLN A 197 -7.78 -19.35 8.52
N ARG A 198 -6.61 -18.70 8.38
CA ARG A 198 -6.46 -17.53 7.50
C ARG A 198 -6.78 -17.84 6.05
N SER A 199 -6.38 -19.02 5.55
CA SER A 199 -6.64 -19.45 4.17
C SER A 199 -8.11 -19.72 3.86
N ASN A 200 -8.92 -20.01 4.88
CA ASN A 200 -10.35 -20.25 4.76
C ASN A 200 -11.20 -18.96 4.77
N LEU A 201 -10.58 -17.79 4.96
CA LEU A 201 -11.26 -16.51 4.87
C LEU A 201 -11.48 -16.16 3.39
N GLY A 202 -12.73 -16.06 2.94
CA GLY A 202 -13.04 -15.88 1.51
C GLY A 202 -12.56 -14.57 0.88
N TYR A 203 -12.23 -13.56 1.69
CA TYR A 203 -11.57 -12.32 1.24
C TYR A 203 -10.04 -12.37 1.23
N MET A 204 -9.42 -13.45 1.72
CA MET A 204 -7.96 -13.54 1.84
C MET A 204 -7.33 -13.88 0.48
N HIS A 205 -6.51 -12.98 -0.04
CA HIS A 205 -5.70 -13.31 -1.21
C HIS A 205 -4.66 -14.39 -0.86
N PRO A 206 -4.45 -15.45 -1.69
CA PRO A 206 -3.54 -16.54 -1.36
C PRO A 206 -2.11 -16.08 -1.01
N GLY A 207 -1.60 -15.08 -1.73
CA GLY A 207 -0.28 -14.48 -1.47
C GLY A 207 -0.17 -13.64 -0.19
N ARG A 208 -1.24 -13.52 0.61
CA ARG A 208 -1.27 -12.78 1.89
C ARG A 208 -1.44 -13.67 3.11
N VAL A 209 -1.85 -14.93 2.93
CA VAL A 209 -2.14 -15.88 4.03
C VAL A 209 -1.00 -15.95 5.04
N ASP A 210 0.24 -16.00 4.57
CA ASP A 210 1.43 -16.19 5.41
C ASP A 210 1.93 -14.88 6.06
N VAL A 211 1.45 -13.71 5.61
CA VAL A 211 2.03 -12.40 5.98
C VAL A 211 1.04 -11.40 6.57
N ILE A 212 -0.26 -11.68 6.50
CA ILE A 212 -1.29 -10.73 6.93
C ILE A 212 -1.27 -10.45 8.43
N ALA A 213 -0.90 -11.42 9.26
CA ALA A 213 -0.81 -11.23 10.71
C ALA A 213 0.21 -10.14 11.08
N ALA A 214 1.39 -10.17 10.47
CA ALA A 214 2.41 -9.15 10.68
C ALA A 214 2.00 -7.81 10.03
N GLY A 215 1.40 -7.83 8.85
CA GLY A 215 0.88 -6.63 8.21
C GLY A 215 -0.19 -5.91 9.04
N ALA A 216 -1.13 -6.65 9.63
CA ALA A 216 -2.16 -6.09 10.49
C ALA A 216 -1.57 -5.53 11.80
N LEU A 217 -0.54 -6.16 12.34
CA LEU A 217 0.22 -5.61 13.47
C LEU A 217 0.89 -4.28 13.11
N VAL A 218 1.51 -4.16 11.92
CA VAL A 218 2.07 -2.89 11.42
C VAL A 218 0.97 -1.82 11.38
N LEU A 219 -0.17 -2.09 10.75
CA LEU A 219 -1.27 -1.13 10.67
C LEU A 219 -1.81 -0.74 12.05
N SER A 220 -1.93 -1.70 12.97
CA SER A 220 -2.34 -1.46 14.35
C SER A 220 -1.38 -0.51 15.08
N GLU A 221 -0.07 -0.69 14.96
CA GLU A 221 0.91 0.21 15.57
C GLU A 221 0.95 1.59 14.90
N VAL A 222 0.74 1.66 13.57
CA VAL A 222 0.56 2.94 12.85
C VAL A 222 -0.64 3.72 13.40
N MET A 223 -1.79 3.07 13.60
CA MET A 223 -2.98 3.72 14.17
C MET A 223 -2.69 4.29 15.57
N LYS A 224 -1.95 3.55 16.41
CA LYS A 224 -1.54 4.03 17.74
C LYS A 224 -0.62 5.24 17.65
N ALA A 225 0.42 5.18 16.82
CA ALA A 225 1.42 6.23 16.70
C ALA A 225 0.88 7.54 16.07
N THR A 226 -0.06 7.41 15.13
CA THR A 226 -0.70 8.56 14.47
C THR A 226 -1.81 9.19 15.31
N THR A 227 -2.30 8.48 16.34
CA THR A 227 -3.48 8.82 17.14
C THR A 227 -4.79 8.92 16.32
N ALA A 228 -4.78 8.41 15.09
CA ALA A 228 -5.96 8.40 14.24
C ALA A 228 -7.06 7.51 14.83
N THR A 229 -8.28 8.03 14.92
CA THR A 229 -9.43 7.26 15.42
C THR A 229 -9.99 6.30 14.37
N GLN A 230 -9.63 6.49 13.11
CA GLN A 230 -10.00 5.64 11.98
C GLN A 230 -9.04 5.87 10.80
N PHE A 231 -9.01 4.92 9.88
CA PHE A 231 -8.42 5.11 8.56
C PHE A 231 -9.46 4.95 7.45
N ILE A 232 -9.18 5.55 6.29
CA ILE A 232 -9.92 5.31 5.05
C ILE A 232 -9.15 4.30 4.20
N ALA A 233 -9.76 3.17 3.87
CA ALA A 233 -9.15 2.19 2.97
C ALA A 233 -9.22 2.71 1.52
N SER A 234 -8.12 2.61 0.78
CA SER A 234 -8.10 2.96 -0.64
C SER A 234 -7.66 1.78 -1.51
N GLU A 235 -8.39 1.59 -2.61
CA GLU A 235 -8.10 0.64 -3.70
C GLU A 235 -7.41 1.35 -4.86
N THR A 236 -7.20 2.66 -4.74
CA THR A 236 -6.51 3.49 -5.71
C THR A 236 -5.13 3.83 -5.17
N ASP A 237 -4.15 3.81 -6.06
CA ASP A 237 -2.73 3.95 -5.73
C ASP A 237 -1.99 4.72 -6.83
N ILE A 238 -0.69 4.43 -7.00
CA ILE A 238 0.13 5.00 -8.05
C ILE A 238 -0.48 4.88 -9.45
N LEU A 239 -1.18 3.78 -9.76
CA LEU A 239 -1.77 3.56 -11.08
C LEU A 239 -2.81 4.63 -11.40
N ASP A 240 -3.62 5.00 -10.41
CA ASP A 240 -4.61 6.07 -10.52
C ASP A 240 -3.95 7.44 -10.59
N GLY A 241 -2.88 7.67 -9.81
CA GLY A 241 -2.09 8.89 -9.91
C GLY A 241 -1.47 9.08 -11.30
N ILE A 242 -0.94 8.01 -11.89
CA ILE A 242 -0.41 8.01 -13.27
C ILE A 242 -1.53 8.31 -14.26
N ALA A 243 -2.68 7.65 -14.14
CA ALA A 243 -3.82 7.87 -15.03
C ALA A 243 -4.35 9.32 -14.95
N LEU A 244 -4.43 9.89 -13.75
CA LEU A 244 -4.83 11.29 -13.55
C LEU A 244 -3.86 12.28 -14.19
N SER A 245 -2.56 12.01 -14.10
CA SER A 245 -1.51 12.90 -14.63
C SER A 245 -1.61 13.11 -16.15
N ILE A 246 -2.17 12.14 -16.89
CA ILE A 246 -2.39 12.23 -18.34
C ILE A 246 -3.81 12.67 -18.73
N ALA A 247 -4.77 12.55 -17.81
CA ALA A 247 -6.14 13.04 -18.01
C ALA A 247 -6.20 14.57 -17.93
N SER A 248 -5.42 15.17 -17.02
CA SER A 248 -5.40 16.60 -16.74
C SER A 248 -4.56 17.44 -17.73
N THR A 249 -3.90 16.81 -18.70
CA THR A 249 -3.10 17.45 -19.76
C THR A 249 -3.90 17.79 -21.02
N SER A 250 -5.15 18.24 -20.88
CA SER A 250 -6.03 18.62 -22.01
C SER A 250 -6.32 20.11 -22.04
#